data_AF-A0A948XPF1-F1
#
_entry.id   AF-A0A948XPF1-F1
#
_cell.length_a   1.000
_cell.length_b   1.000
_cell.length_c   1.000
_cell.angle_alpha   90.00
_cell.angle_beta   90.00
_cell.angle_gamma   90.00
#
_symmetry.space_group_name_H-M   'P 1'
#
loop_
_entity.id
_entity.type
_entity.pdbx_description
1 polymer ?
#
loop_
_entity_poly.entity_id
_entity_poly.type
_entity_poly.pdbx_seq_one_letter_code
_entity_poly.pdbx_strand_id
1 'polypeptide(L)'
;AALKTAGYPAKADSALVNKPVVVGILFILVFYVTMVYGPIAAALVEMFPTNIRYTSMSLPYHIGNGWFGGFLPTTAFAMVAATGNIYYGLWYPIVIAIATAVLGFLLVKEGKDVDIHA
;
A
#
# COMPACT_ATOMS: atom_id res chain seq x y z
N ALA A 1 18.17 26.40 -0.18
CA ALA A 1 19.58 26.83 -0.19
C ALA A 1 20.52 25.64 -0.38
N ALA A 2 20.51 24.65 0.52
CA ALA A 2 21.41 23.48 0.48
C ALA A 2 21.43 22.69 -0.84
N LEU A 3 20.26 22.41 -1.45
CA LEU A 3 20.17 21.65 -2.71
C LEU A 3 20.84 22.35 -3.90
N LYS A 4 20.71 23.68 -3.98
CA LYS A 4 21.33 24.48 -5.04
C LYS A 4 22.86 24.52 -4.89
N THR A 5 23.36 24.58 -3.65
CA THR A 5 24.80 24.50 -3.33
C THR A 5 25.36 23.12 -3.66
N ALA A 6 24.58 22.06 -3.50
CA ALA A 6 24.95 20.69 -3.85
C ALA A 6 24.77 20.35 -5.35
N GLY A 7 24.48 21.34 -6.21
CA GLY A 7 24.38 21.15 -7.66
C GLY A 7 23.10 20.46 -8.15
N TYR A 8 22.10 20.26 -7.29
CA TYR A 8 20.84 19.65 -7.71
C TYR A 8 20.02 20.62 -8.59
N PRO A 9 19.47 20.14 -9.73
CA PRO A 9 18.64 20.96 -10.59
C PRO A 9 17.33 21.32 -9.89
N ALA A 10 16.82 22.53 -10.15
CA ALA A 10 15.59 23.03 -9.53
C ALA A 10 14.33 22.25 -9.96
N LYS A 11 14.40 21.54 -11.09
CA LYS A 11 13.36 20.65 -11.60
C LYS A 11 14.02 19.44 -12.26
N ALA A 12 13.33 18.31 -12.26
CA ALA A 12 13.75 17.17 -13.05
C ALA A 12 13.74 17.53 -14.54
N ASP A 13 14.75 17.06 -15.28
CA ASP A 13 14.78 17.21 -16.73
C ASP A 13 13.75 16.27 -17.36
N SER A 14 12.70 16.84 -17.95
CA SER A 14 11.62 16.07 -18.56
C SER A 14 12.09 15.27 -19.78
N ALA A 15 13.19 15.67 -20.42
CA ALA A 15 13.77 14.92 -21.54
C ALA A 15 14.40 13.59 -21.10
N LEU A 16 14.81 13.47 -19.84
CA LEU A 16 15.36 12.23 -19.27
C LEU A 16 14.26 11.24 -18.85
N VAL A 17 12.99 11.66 -18.83
CA VAL A 17 11.88 10.80 -18.41
C VAL A 17 11.36 10.01 -19.61
N ASN A 18 11.50 8.69 -19.56
CA ASN A 18 10.85 7.79 -20.51
C ASN A 18 9.35 7.68 -20.19
N LYS A 19 8.55 8.61 -20.76
CA LYS A 19 7.11 8.71 -20.49
C LYS A 19 6.34 7.42 -20.83
N PRO A 20 6.56 6.74 -21.98
CA PRO A 20 5.89 5.47 -22.26
C PRO A 20 6.14 4.40 -21.21
N VAL A 21 7.40 4.24 -20.77
CA VAL A 21 7.74 3.23 -19.75
C VAL A 21 7.13 3.59 -18.39
N VAL A 22 7.17 4.87 -17.99
CA VAL A 22 6.53 5.31 -16.75
C VAL A 22 5.03 5.02 -16.77
N VAL A 23 4.34 5.35 -17.86
CA VAL A 23 2.91 5.04 -18.01
C VAL A 23 2.65 3.53 -17.97
N GLY A 24 3.49 2.73 -18.64
CA GLY A 24 3.39 1.26 -18.60
C GLY A 24 3.55 0.69 -17.19
N ILE A 25 4.52 1.18 -16.42
CA ILE A 25 4.71 0.78 -15.01
C ILE A 25 3.49 1.16 -14.18
N LEU A 26 3.00 2.41 -14.30
CA LEU A 26 1.82 2.87 -13.57
C LEU A 26 0.58 2.04 -13.92
N PHE A 27 0.40 1.70 -15.19
CA PHE A 27 -0.70 0.84 -15.64
C PHE A 27 -0.62 -0.54 -14.98
N ILE A 28 0.56 -1.18 -14.97
CA ILE A 28 0.75 -2.49 -14.32
C ILE A 28 0.44 -2.40 -12.82
N LEU A 29 0.90 -1.35 -12.14
CA LEU A 29 0.62 -1.14 -10.72
C LEU A 29 -0.87 -0.99 -10.44
N VAL A 30 -1.58 -0.16 -11.22
CA VAL A 30 -3.04 0.02 -11.09
C VAL A 30 -3.78 -1.26 -11.42
N PHE A 31 -3.35 -1.99 -12.44
CA PHE A 31 -3.94 -3.28 -12.80
C PHE A 31 -3.87 -4.27 -11.62
N TYR A 32 -2.71 -4.40 -10.97
CA TYR A 32 -2.59 -5.24 -9.77
C TYR A 32 -3.49 -4.78 -8.63
N VAL A 33 -3.60 -3.48 -8.39
CA VAL A 33 -4.53 -2.94 -7.39
C VAL A 33 -5.98 -3.33 -7.74
N THR A 34 -6.39 -3.23 -9.01
CA THR A 34 -7.75 -3.58 -9.42
C THR A 34 -8.08 -5.06 -9.26
N MET A 35 -7.12 -5.95 -9.54
CA MET A 35 -7.30 -7.40 -9.33
C MET A 35 -7.55 -7.76 -7.87
N VAL A 36 -7.05 -6.94 -6.95
CA VAL A 36 -7.16 -7.16 -5.50
C VAL A 36 -8.42 -6.51 -4.94
N TYR A 37 -8.78 -5.31 -5.41
CA TYR A 37 -9.96 -4.58 -4.91
C TYR A 37 -11.29 -5.31 -5.11
N GLY A 38 -11.46 -6.01 -6.24
CA GLY A 38 -12.69 -6.76 -6.52
C GLY A 38 -12.94 -7.89 -5.51
N PRO A 39 -12.01 -8.85 -5.36
CA PRO A 39 -12.16 -9.96 -4.41
C PRO A 39 -12.20 -9.54 -2.94
N ILE A 40 -11.43 -8.52 -2.53
CA ILE A 40 -11.39 -8.08 -1.12
C ILE A 40 -12.77 -7.63 -0.64
N ALA A 41 -13.51 -6.88 -1.46
CA ALA A 41 -14.83 -6.40 -1.07
C ALA A 41 -15.80 -7.55 -0.81
N ALA A 42 -15.76 -8.63 -1.60
CA ALA A 42 -16.58 -9.81 -1.40
C ALA A 42 -16.14 -10.59 -0.15
N ALA A 43 -14.84 -10.86 -0.01
CA ALA A 43 -14.28 -11.61 1.12
C ALA A 43 -14.59 -10.97 2.48
N LEU A 44 -14.47 -9.64 2.58
CA LEU A 44 -14.78 -8.92 3.83
C LEU A 44 -16.26 -8.99 4.22
N VAL A 45 -17.17 -9.05 3.24
CA VAL A 45 -18.62 -9.15 3.49
C VAL A 45 -18.98 -10.53 4.05
N GLU A 46 -18.27 -11.57 3.62
CA GLU A 46 -18.44 -12.96 4.08
C GLU A 46 -17.83 -13.21 5.47
N MET A 47 -16.76 -12.50 5.83
CA MET A 47 -16.07 -12.69 7.11
C MET A 47 -16.80 -12.09 8.32
N PHE A 48 -17.79 -11.21 8.11
CA PHE A 48 -18.45 -10.48 9.21
C PHE A 48 -19.97 -10.62 9.19
N PRO A 49 -20.61 -10.86 10.36
CA PRO A 49 -22.06 -10.83 10.53
C PRO A 49 -22.67 -9.51 10.06
N THR A 50 -23.87 -9.59 9.53
CA THR A 50 -24.56 -8.45 8.88
C THR A 50 -24.77 -7.24 9.80
N ASN A 51 -24.98 -7.45 11.10
CA ASN A 51 -25.25 -6.41 12.10
C ASN A 51 -24.02 -5.52 12.43
N ILE A 52 -22.80 -6.04 12.30
CA ILE A 52 -21.55 -5.30 12.61
C ILE A 52 -20.70 -5.01 11.37
N ARG A 53 -21.10 -5.55 10.22
CA ARG A 53 -20.35 -5.55 8.96
C ARG A 53 -19.73 -4.19 8.60
N TYR A 54 -20.47 -3.08 8.72
CA TYR A 54 -19.95 -1.76 8.37
C TYR A 54 -18.81 -1.31 9.30
N THR A 55 -19.00 -1.44 10.61
CA THR A 55 -17.98 -1.11 11.62
C THR A 55 -16.76 -2.03 11.49
N SER A 56 -17.00 -3.33 11.32
CA SER A 56 -15.95 -4.34 11.18
C SER A 56 -15.14 -4.20 9.90
N MET A 57 -15.72 -3.70 8.81
CA MET A 57 -14.96 -3.38 7.58
C MET A 57 -14.21 -2.05 7.67
N SER A 58 -14.82 -1.05 8.30
CA SER A 58 -14.25 0.30 8.41
C SER A 58 -13.00 0.34 9.29
N LEU A 59 -12.98 -0.39 10.40
CA LEU A 59 -11.87 -0.36 11.36
C LEU A 59 -10.54 -0.87 10.75
N PRO A 60 -10.46 -2.06 10.13
CA PRO A 60 -9.25 -2.51 9.44
C PRO A 60 -8.85 -1.57 8.30
N TYR A 61 -9.82 -1.03 7.56
CA TYR A 61 -9.55 -0.09 6.47
C TYR A 61 -8.88 1.19 6.97
N HIS A 62 -9.38 1.79 8.05
CA HIS A 62 -8.79 3.00 8.62
C HIS A 62 -7.45 2.76 9.30
N ILE A 63 -7.26 1.61 9.95
CA ILE A 63 -5.95 1.27 10.53
C ILE A 63 -4.93 1.01 9.40
N GLY A 64 -5.33 0.21 8.41
CA GLY A 64 -4.53 -0.10 7.22
C GLY A 64 -4.08 1.15 6.48
N ASN A 65 -5.05 1.90 5.95
CA ASN A 65 -4.76 3.06 5.12
C ASN A 65 -4.31 4.27 5.94
N GLY A 66 -4.92 4.50 7.10
CA GLY A 66 -4.60 5.66 7.94
C GLY A 66 -3.23 5.56 8.58
N TRP A 67 -2.92 4.42 9.22
CA TRP A 67 -1.64 4.27 9.90
C TRP A 67 -0.55 3.86 8.92
N PHE A 68 -0.64 2.65 8.34
CA PHE A 68 0.45 2.14 7.50
C PHE A 68 0.59 2.96 6.21
N GLY A 69 -0.52 3.27 5.55
CA GLY A 69 -0.52 4.12 4.35
C GLY A 69 -0.12 5.57 4.65
N GLY A 70 -0.68 6.17 5.69
CA GLY A 70 -0.42 7.58 6.05
C GLY A 70 1.03 7.85 6.47
N PHE A 71 1.68 6.92 7.16
CA PHE A 71 3.09 7.05 7.56
C PHE A 71 4.09 6.65 6.48
N LEU A 72 3.64 6.08 5.35
CA LEU A 72 4.52 5.66 4.27
C LEU A 72 5.37 6.81 3.72
N PRO A 73 4.83 7.98 3.34
CA PRO A 73 5.63 9.04 2.73
C PRO A 73 6.68 9.61 3.69
N THR A 74 6.29 9.85 4.94
CA THR A 74 7.20 10.41 5.96
C THR A 74 8.31 9.44 6.33
N THR A 75 7.98 8.15 6.52
CA THR A 75 8.97 7.13 6.86
C THR A 75 9.89 6.83 5.67
N ALA A 76 9.35 6.64 4.48
CA ALA A 76 10.13 6.40 3.27
C ALA A 76 11.08 7.58 2.99
N PHE A 77 10.62 8.81 3.16
CA PHE A 77 11.47 9.99 3.02
C PHE A 77 12.60 10.01 4.06
N ALA A 78 12.29 9.77 5.34
CA ALA A 78 13.29 9.72 6.40
C ALA A 78 14.35 8.63 6.14
N MET A 79 13.92 7.46 5.67
CA MET A 79 14.77 6.33 5.29
C MET A 79 15.73 6.68 4.14
N VAL A 80 15.22 7.33 3.09
CA VAL A 80 16.05 7.79 1.97
C VAL A 80 17.02 8.88 2.44
N ALA A 81 16.56 9.84 3.25
CA ALA A 81 17.40 10.91 3.77
C ALA A 81 18.53 10.39 4.66
N ALA A 82 18.27 9.38 5.50
CA ALA A 82 19.26 8.78 6.39
C ALA A 82 20.29 7.92 5.66
N THR A 83 19.90 7.27 4.56
CA THR A 83 20.79 6.34 3.83
C THR A 83 21.43 6.93 2.58
N GLY A 84 20.89 8.02 2.04
CA GLY A 84 21.26 8.57 0.73
C GLY A 84 20.80 7.73 -0.46
N ASN A 85 20.15 6.57 -0.24
CA ASN A 85 19.69 5.68 -1.30
C ASN A 85 18.19 5.89 -1.57
N ILE A 86 17.86 6.37 -2.78
CA ILE A 86 16.49 6.68 -3.20
C ILE A 86 15.54 5.46 -3.19
N TYR A 87 16.09 4.25 -3.30
CA TYR A 87 15.31 3.02 -3.28
C TYR A 87 15.08 2.49 -1.86
N TYR A 88 15.79 3.01 -0.85
CA TYR A 88 15.71 2.47 0.50
C TYR A 88 14.32 2.65 1.12
N GLY A 89 13.59 3.71 0.74
CA GLY A 89 12.21 3.92 1.15
C GLY A 89 11.24 2.81 0.72
N LEU A 90 11.58 2.00 -0.29
CA LEU A 90 10.76 0.87 -0.74
C LEU A 90 10.67 -0.25 0.32
N TRP A 91 11.61 -0.33 1.26
CA TRP A 91 11.58 -1.33 2.32
C TRP A 91 10.36 -1.18 3.24
N TYR A 92 9.86 0.04 3.46
CA TYR A 92 8.67 0.26 4.28
C TYR A 92 7.44 -0.51 3.76
N PRO A 93 6.94 -0.27 2.52
CA PRO A 93 5.80 -1.01 2.01
C PRO A 93 6.10 -2.50 1.82
N ILE A 94 7.33 -2.89 1.47
CA ILE A 94 7.69 -4.30 1.29
C ILE A 94 7.59 -5.07 2.60
N VAL A 95 8.15 -4.55 3.70
CA VAL A 95 8.11 -5.21 5.01
C VAL A 95 6.68 -5.32 5.52
N ILE A 96 5.89 -4.25 5.40
CA ILE A 96 4.48 -4.28 5.78
C ILE A 96 3.70 -5.29 4.94
N ALA A 97 3.90 -5.33 3.62
CA ALA A 97 3.23 -6.30 2.74
C ALA A 97 3.58 -7.74 3.13
N ILE A 98 4.87 -8.06 3.36
CA ILE A 98 5.30 -9.39 3.80
C ILE A 98 4.68 -9.75 5.14
N ALA A 99 4.70 -8.82 6.11
CA ALA A 99 4.10 -9.04 7.42
C ALA A 99 2.59 -9.31 7.30
N THR A 100 1.86 -8.54 6.47
CA THR A 100 0.43 -8.77 6.22
C THR A 100 0.16 -10.10 5.52
N ALA A 101 1.03 -10.54 4.60
CA ALA A 101 0.87 -11.81 3.92
C ALA A 101 1.08 -12.99 4.89
N VAL A 102 2.11 -12.92 5.74
CA VAL A 102 2.39 -13.95 6.76
C VAL A 102 1.26 -14.00 7.79
N LEU A 103 0.84 -12.85 8.34
CA LEU A 103 -0.27 -12.79 9.29
C LEU A 103 -1.58 -13.24 8.67
N GLY A 104 -1.86 -12.82 7.43
CA GLY A 104 -3.02 -13.23 6.67
C GLY A 104 -3.07 -14.74 6.48
N PHE A 105 -1.96 -15.33 6.01
CA PHE A 105 -1.85 -16.76 5.79
C PHE A 105 -2.02 -17.60 7.08
N LEU A 106 -1.54 -17.09 8.22
CA LEU A 106 -1.58 -17.82 9.50
C LEU A 106 -2.87 -17.62 10.29
N LEU A 107 -3.49 -16.44 10.21
CA LEU A 107 -4.58 -16.03 11.12
C LEU A 107 -5.95 -15.90 10.44
N VAL A 108 -6.00 -15.65 9.13
CA VAL A 108 -7.28 -15.54 8.43
C VAL A 108 -7.85 -16.93 8.26
N LYS A 109 -9.04 -17.14 8.83
CA LYS A 109 -9.77 -18.40 8.73
C LYS A 109 -10.62 -18.43 7.47
N GLU A 110 -10.80 -19.62 6.92
CA GLU A 110 -11.71 -19.87 5.81
C GLU A 110 -13.15 -19.56 6.23
N GLY A 111 -13.83 -18.72 5.44
CA GLY A 111 -15.16 -18.18 5.75
C GLY A 111 -16.31 -18.91 5.04
N LYS A 112 -15.99 -19.81 4.09
CA LYS A 112 -16.96 -20.46 3.20
C LYS A 112 -18.16 -21.11 3.90
N ASP A 113 -17.96 -21.69 5.08
CA ASP A 113 -19.00 -22.45 5.80
C ASP A 113 -19.50 -21.74 7.08
N VAL A 114 -19.19 -20.45 7.25
CA VAL A 114 -19.57 -19.67 8.44
C VAL A 114 -20.96 -19.05 8.23
N ASP A 115 -21.89 -19.30 9.16
CA ASP A 115 -23.20 -18.65 9.16
C ASP A 115 -23.08 -17.16 9.56
N ILE A 116 -23.46 -16.27 8.64
CA ILE A 116 -23.38 -14.81 8.78
C ILE A 116 -24.71 -14.16 9.17
N HIS A 117 -25.77 -14.96 9.35
CA HIS A 117 -27.15 -14.53 9.61
C HIS A 117 -27.65 -14.81 11.04
N ALA A 118 -26.87 -15.52 11.86
CA ALA A 118 -27.16 -15.79 13.26
C ALA A 118 -26.99 -14.57 14.17
#